data_AF-A0A5E4NU05-F1
#
_entry.id   AF-A0A5E4NU05-F1
#
_cell.length_a   1.000
_cell.length_b   1.000
_cell.length_c   1.000
_cell.angle_alpha   90.00
_cell.angle_beta   90.00
_cell.angle_gamma   90.00
#
_symmetry.space_group_name_H-M   'P 1'
#
loop_
_entity.id
_entity.type
_entity.pdbx_description
1 polymer ?
#
loop_
_entity_poly.entity_id
_entity_poly.type
_entity_poly.pdbx_seq_one_letter_code
_entity_poly.pdbx_strand_id
1 'polypeptide(L)'
;MTDRPAVSKADAARLDALLRQAGEAERAGDLARSAALGQEAWDALPEPKAGFDFYPQIIARGMLRKAAARRDRGQIETWLRTTYETYADPGHDNHFVNMLEGAAWRAIGDDEAAYDISDKVYRRDGREGFAGDDLAHLEWYLKERARRRAG
;
A
#
# COMPACT_ATOMS: atom_id res chain seq x y z
N MET A 1 -1.64 -15.36 12.90
CA MET A 1 -1.15 -14.10 13.49
C MET A 1 0.20 -14.40 14.12
N THR A 2 1.27 -13.86 13.56
CA THR A 2 2.58 -13.86 14.24
C THR A 2 2.55 -12.74 15.27
N ASP A 3 2.68 -13.07 16.56
CA ASP A 3 2.82 -12.08 17.65
C ASP A 3 4.15 -11.36 17.52
N ARG A 4 4.20 -10.32 16.68
CA ARG A 4 5.37 -9.45 16.58
C ARG A 4 5.37 -8.44 17.73
N PRO A 5 6.55 -8.15 18.30
CA PRO A 5 6.64 -7.16 19.36
C PRO A 5 6.30 -5.76 18.86
N ALA A 6 5.78 -4.94 19.76
CA ALA A 6 5.73 -3.50 19.56
C ALA A 6 7.14 -2.91 19.68
N VAL A 7 7.37 -1.78 19.00
CA VAL A 7 8.58 -0.97 19.21
C VAL A 7 8.61 -0.37 20.63
N SER A 8 9.77 0.10 21.08
CA SER A 8 9.88 0.73 22.40
C SER A 8 9.02 2.00 22.49
N LYS A 9 8.66 2.44 23.71
CA LYS A 9 7.88 3.68 23.89
C LYS A 9 8.60 4.92 23.35
N ALA A 10 9.93 4.96 23.44
CA ALA A 10 10.72 6.06 22.92
C ALA A 10 10.70 6.08 21.38
N ASP A 11 10.85 4.91 20.76
CA ASP A 11 10.77 4.78 19.31
C ASP A 11 9.37 5.10 18.80
N ALA A 12 8.32 4.60 19.47
CA ALA A 12 6.93 4.91 19.15
C ALA A 12 6.68 6.43 19.15
N ALA A 13 7.11 7.13 20.21
CA ALA A 13 6.93 8.58 20.29
C ALA A 13 7.65 9.34 19.16
N ARG A 14 8.85 8.89 18.76
CA ARG A 14 9.59 9.46 17.63
C ARG A 14 8.86 9.19 16.30
N LEU A 15 8.42 7.95 16.07
CA LEU A 15 7.72 7.55 14.86
C LEU A 15 6.38 8.27 14.72
N ASP A 16 5.62 8.39 15.81
CA ASP A 16 4.36 9.15 15.84
C ASP A 16 4.57 10.62 15.48
N ALA A 17 5.64 11.24 15.98
CA ALA A 17 5.97 12.63 15.65
C ALA A 17 6.26 12.81 14.15
N LEU A 18 7.08 11.92 13.57
CA LEU A 18 7.40 11.93 12.14
C LEU A 18 6.15 11.69 11.28
N LEU A 19 5.34 10.69 11.62
CA LEU A 19 4.12 10.36 10.89
C LEU A 19 3.07 11.47 10.98
N ARG A 20 2.96 12.14 12.13
CA ARG A 20 2.09 13.31 12.29
C ARG A 20 2.53 14.45 11.37
N GLN A 21 3.81 14.79 11.36
CA GLN A 21 4.35 15.82 10.48
C GLN A 21 4.20 15.45 9.00
N ALA A 22 4.37 14.16 8.65
CA ALA A 22 4.15 13.67 7.30
C ALA A 22 2.69 13.90 6.88
N GLY A 23 1.73 13.57 7.75
CA GLY A 23 0.31 13.82 7.50
C GLY A 23 -0.05 15.31 7.41
N GLU A 24 0.62 16.18 8.19
CA GLU A 24 0.46 17.64 8.09
C GLU A 24 0.99 18.17 6.75
N ALA A 25 2.17 17.72 6.30
CA ALA A 25 2.72 18.07 5.00
C ALA A 25 1.82 17.60 3.84
N GLU A 26 1.29 16.38 3.93
CA GLU A 26 0.36 15.83 2.93
C GLU A 26 -0.92 16.67 2.82
N ARG A 27 -1.53 17.04 3.95
CA ARG A 27 -2.71 17.92 3.97
C ARG A 27 -2.42 19.33 3.42
N ALA A 28 -1.19 19.79 3.52
CA ALA A 28 -0.73 21.05 2.93
C ALA A 28 -0.38 20.93 1.43
N GLY A 29 -0.51 19.74 0.83
CA GLY A 29 -0.16 19.48 -0.57
C GLY A 29 1.32 19.21 -0.84
N ASP A 30 2.16 19.21 0.19
CA ASP A 30 3.60 18.96 0.07
C ASP A 30 3.90 17.45 0.15
N LEU A 31 3.60 16.75 -0.94
CA LEU A 31 3.82 15.30 -1.07
C LEU A 31 5.31 14.92 -1.00
N ALA A 32 6.20 15.81 -1.44
CA ALA A 32 7.64 15.56 -1.40
C ALA A 32 8.15 15.53 0.04
N ARG A 33 7.81 16.55 0.84
CA ARG A 33 8.15 16.60 2.27
C ARG A 33 7.47 15.46 3.04
N SER A 34 6.21 15.18 2.74
CA SER A 34 5.50 14.07 3.37
C SER A 34 6.18 12.72 3.12
N ALA A 35 6.66 12.48 1.89
CA ALA A 35 7.43 11.28 1.56
C ALA A 35 8.79 11.26 2.26
N ALA A 36 9.50 12.39 2.36
CA ALA A 36 10.77 12.47 3.07
C ALA A 36 10.60 12.10 4.56
N LEU A 37 9.59 12.66 5.23
CA LEU A 37 9.27 12.34 6.62
C LEU A 37 8.86 10.88 6.82
N GLY A 38 8.14 10.29 5.85
CA GLY A 38 7.82 8.86 5.86
C GLY A 38 9.05 7.97 5.69
N GLN A 39 10.02 8.37 4.85
CA GLN A 39 11.30 7.70 4.73
C GLN A 39 12.11 7.80 6.02
N GLU A 40 12.17 8.97 6.65
CA GLU A 40 12.82 9.15 7.95
C GLU A 40 12.18 8.26 9.03
N ALA A 41 10.85 8.12 9.01
CA ALA A 41 10.14 7.20 9.91
C ALA A 41 10.51 5.74 9.62
N TRP A 42 10.62 5.34 8.35
CA TRP A 42 11.08 4.00 7.99
C TRP A 42 12.50 3.73 8.49
N ASP A 43 13.42 4.66 8.27
CA ASP A 43 14.82 4.51 8.63
C ASP A 43 15.03 4.51 10.16
N ALA A 44 14.13 5.14 10.91
CA ALA A 44 14.12 5.14 12.37
C ALA A 44 13.62 3.82 13.00
N LEU A 45 13.04 2.90 12.22
CA LEU A 45 12.58 1.62 12.74
C LEU A 45 13.77 0.74 13.19
N PRO A 46 13.63 0.02 14.32
CA PRO A 46 14.62 -0.97 14.72
C PRO A 46 14.69 -2.15 13.74
N GLU A 47 15.88 -2.76 13.63
CA GLU A 47 16.07 -3.96 12.80
C GLU A 47 15.75 -5.26 13.55
N PRO A 48 15.23 -6.29 12.87
CA PRO A 48 14.76 -6.27 11.48
C PRO A 48 13.42 -5.54 11.36
N LYS A 49 13.30 -4.57 10.44
CA LYS A 49 12.11 -3.69 10.33
C LYS A 49 10.79 -4.46 10.28
N ALA A 50 10.66 -5.46 9.41
CA ALA A 50 9.44 -6.28 9.27
C ALA A 50 9.15 -7.20 10.47
N GLY A 51 10.04 -7.25 11.46
CA GLY A 51 9.89 -8.03 12.69
C GLY A 51 9.00 -7.37 13.75
N PHE A 52 8.55 -6.13 13.54
CA PHE A 52 7.77 -5.36 14.51
C PHE A 52 6.36 -5.04 14.02
N ASP A 53 5.44 -4.89 14.96
CA ASP A 53 4.13 -4.31 14.74
C ASP A 53 4.02 -2.94 15.42
N PHE A 54 3.14 -2.02 14.99
CA PHE A 54 2.40 -1.95 13.72
C PHE A 54 3.06 -0.98 12.72
N TYR A 55 4.08 -0.24 13.16
CA TYR A 55 4.67 0.88 12.42
C TYR A 55 5.20 0.52 11.03
N PRO A 56 5.92 -0.60 10.81
CA PRO A 56 6.39 -0.96 9.47
C PRO A 56 5.25 -1.05 8.46
N GLN A 57 4.12 -1.67 8.84
CA GLN A 57 2.94 -1.81 7.99
C GLN A 57 2.29 -0.45 7.70
N ILE A 58 2.21 0.43 8.70
CA ILE A 58 1.64 1.78 8.58
C ILE A 58 2.49 2.66 7.65
N ILE A 59 3.82 2.60 7.81
CA ILE A 59 4.76 3.37 7.02
C ILE A 59 4.77 2.87 5.58
N ALA A 60 4.93 1.55 5.36
CA ALA A 60 5.00 0.96 4.03
C ALA A 60 3.75 1.28 3.18
N ARG A 61 2.54 1.06 3.72
CA ARG A 61 1.30 1.40 3.00
C ARG A 61 1.16 2.91 2.75
N GLY A 62 1.61 3.74 3.70
CA GLY A 62 1.56 5.19 3.58
C GLY A 62 2.49 5.71 2.49
N MET A 63 3.68 5.11 2.38
CA MET A 63 4.66 5.42 1.34
C MET A 63 4.22 4.92 -0.04
N LEU A 64 3.63 3.72 -0.12
CA LEU A 64 3.03 3.20 -1.35
C LEU A 64 1.97 4.16 -1.91
N ARG A 65 1.05 4.64 -1.07
CA ARG A 65 0.02 5.63 -1.48
C ARG A 65 0.62 6.95 -1.96
N LYS A 66 1.68 7.44 -1.28
CA LYS A 66 2.40 8.66 -1.70
C LYS A 66 3.12 8.48 -3.03
N ALA A 67 3.73 7.32 -3.26
CA ALA A 67 4.36 6.98 -4.53
C ALA A 67 3.32 6.94 -5.67
N ALA A 68 2.16 6.33 -5.42
CA ALA A 68 1.02 6.33 -6.35
C ALA A 68 0.51 7.75 -6.64
N ALA A 69 0.33 8.59 -5.62
CA ALA A 69 -0.11 9.98 -5.78
C ALA A 69 0.90 10.82 -6.59
N ARG A 70 2.20 10.53 -6.46
CA ARG A 70 3.28 11.15 -7.23
C ARG A 70 3.51 10.51 -8.61
N ARG A 71 2.79 9.42 -8.92
CA ARG A 71 2.96 8.59 -10.12
C ARG A 71 4.40 8.09 -10.34
N ASP A 72 5.08 7.78 -9.24
CA ASP A 72 6.47 7.35 -9.23
C ASP A 72 6.55 5.81 -9.25
N ARG A 73 6.63 5.22 -10.45
CA ARG A 73 6.59 3.76 -10.64
C ARG A 73 7.68 3.04 -9.84
N GLY A 74 8.91 3.52 -9.86
CA GLY A 74 10.02 2.87 -9.14
C GLY A 74 9.79 2.84 -7.62
N GLN A 75 9.24 3.92 -7.07
CA GLN A 75 8.85 3.96 -5.66
C GLN A 75 7.63 3.07 -5.37
N ILE A 76 6.67 2.96 -6.29
CA ILE A 76 5.53 2.04 -6.13
C ILE A 76 6.04 0.60 -6.02
N GLU A 77 6.88 0.15 -6.96
CA GLU A 77 7.45 -1.20 -6.98
C GLU A 77 8.21 -1.49 -5.67
N THR A 78 9.02 -0.53 -5.23
CA THR A 78 9.79 -0.64 -3.98
C THR A 78 8.89 -0.78 -2.77
N TRP A 79 7.95 0.15 -2.58
CA TRP A 79 7.09 0.16 -1.40
C TRP A 79 6.02 -0.92 -1.41
N LEU A 80 5.61 -1.40 -2.58
CA LEU A 80 4.72 -2.53 -2.72
C LEU A 80 5.38 -3.81 -2.20
N ARG A 81 6.60 -4.11 -2.65
CA ARG A 81 7.38 -5.25 -2.12
C ARG A 81 7.54 -5.15 -0.61
N THR A 82 7.94 -3.98 -0.11
CA THR A 82 8.05 -3.74 1.34
C THR A 82 6.71 -3.93 2.05
N THR A 83 5.59 -3.57 1.43
CA THR A 83 4.26 -3.79 2.02
C THR A 83 3.98 -5.28 2.15
N TYR A 84 4.19 -6.10 1.10
CA TYR A 84 4.05 -7.56 1.22
C TYR A 84 4.94 -8.17 2.31
N GLU A 85 6.20 -7.74 2.38
CA GLU A 85 7.15 -8.18 3.41
C GLU A 85 6.66 -7.85 4.83
N THR A 86 6.22 -6.61 5.06
CA THR A 86 5.72 -6.18 6.38
C THR A 86 4.42 -6.87 6.77
N TYR A 87 3.63 -7.38 5.82
CA TYR A 87 2.45 -8.20 6.11
C TYR A 87 2.76 -9.70 6.23
N ALA A 88 4.04 -10.11 6.14
CA ALA A 88 4.49 -11.51 6.09
C ALA A 88 3.72 -12.34 5.05
N ASP A 89 3.54 -11.77 3.87
CA ASP A 89 2.75 -12.37 2.81
C ASP A 89 3.59 -12.66 1.56
N PRO A 90 4.49 -13.66 1.60
CA PRO A 90 5.36 -14.01 0.47
C PRO A 90 4.57 -14.62 -0.71
N GLY A 91 3.34 -15.08 -0.49
CA GLY A 91 2.45 -15.56 -1.55
C GLY A 91 1.68 -14.45 -2.28
N HIS A 92 1.77 -13.22 -1.77
CA HIS A 92 1.00 -12.07 -2.25
C HIS A 92 -0.52 -12.34 -2.22
N ASP A 93 -0.99 -13.10 -1.23
CA ASP A 93 -2.39 -13.51 -1.11
C ASP A 93 -3.16 -12.69 -0.08
N ASN A 94 -2.52 -11.72 0.56
CA ASN A 94 -3.19 -10.79 1.46
C ASN A 94 -4.16 -9.92 0.67
N HIS A 95 -5.45 -10.07 0.97
CA HIS A 95 -6.53 -9.33 0.32
C HIS A 95 -6.32 -7.82 0.36
N PHE A 96 -6.00 -7.29 1.54
CA PHE A 96 -5.80 -5.85 1.73
C PHE A 96 -4.62 -5.32 0.90
N VAL A 97 -3.51 -6.06 0.85
CA VAL A 97 -2.34 -5.64 0.05
C VAL A 97 -2.63 -5.72 -1.45
N ASN A 98 -3.34 -6.76 -1.92
CA ASN A 98 -3.78 -6.84 -3.32
C ASN A 98 -4.67 -5.65 -3.72
N MET A 99 -5.57 -5.19 -2.85
CA MET A 99 -6.38 -4.00 -3.14
C MET A 99 -5.55 -2.72 -3.21
N LEU A 100 -4.57 -2.56 -2.32
CA LEU A 100 -3.61 -1.46 -2.40
C LEU A 100 -2.79 -1.49 -3.69
N GLU A 101 -2.35 -2.68 -4.10
CA GLU A 101 -1.57 -2.87 -5.33
C GLU A 101 -2.38 -2.46 -6.57
N GLY A 102 -3.58 -3.02 -6.72
CA GLY A 102 -4.45 -2.68 -7.85
C GLY A 102 -4.76 -1.18 -7.91
N ALA A 103 -5.00 -0.55 -6.75
CA ALA A 103 -5.21 0.89 -6.67
C ALA A 103 -3.96 1.71 -7.07
N ALA A 104 -2.77 1.28 -6.65
CA ALA A 104 -1.51 1.94 -7.02
C ALA A 104 -1.25 1.89 -8.53
N TRP A 105 -1.46 0.72 -9.17
CA TRP A 105 -1.30 0.58 -10.61
C TRP A 105 -2.31 1.41 -11.40
N ARG A 106 -3.58 1.42 -10.99
CA ARG A 106 -4.56 2.32 -11.62
C ARG A 106 -4.21 3.79 -11.48
N ALA A 107 -3.66 4.22 -10.34
CA ALA A 107 -3.32 5.62 -10.12
C ALA A 107 -2.32 6.17 -11.14
N ILE A 108 -1.49 5.29 -11.71
CA ILE A 108 -0.50 5.64 -12.73
C ILE A 108 -0.93 5.29 -14.16
N GLY A 109 -2.10 4.67 -14.34
CA GLY A 109 -2.62 4.25 -15.63
C GLY A 109 -2.03 2.94 -16.16
N ASP A 110 -1.42 2.11 -15.30
CA ASP A 110 -1.02 0.75 -15.67
C ASP A 110 -2.23 -0.19 -15.56
N ASP A 111 -3.11 -0.09 -16.55
CA ASP A 111 -4.38 -0.84 -16.59
C ASP A 111 -4.15 -2.35 -16.74
N GLU A 112 -3.01 -2.78 -17.28
CA GLU A 112 -2.65 -4.20 -17.38
C GLU A 112 -2.34 -4.76 -16.00
N ALA A 113 -1.39 -4.17 -15.28
CA ALA A 113 -1.03 -4.60 -13.93
C ALA A 113 -2.21 -4.49 -12.96
N ALA A 114 -3.00 -3.41 -13.05
CA ALA A 114 -4.20 -3.25 -12.23
C ALA A 114 -5.27 -4.30 -12.51
N TYR A 115 -5.41 -4.72 -13.78
CA TYR A 115 -6.38 -5.73 -14.19
C TYR A 115 -5.99 -7.08 -13.63
N ASP A 116 -4.72 -7.46 -13.73
CA ASP A 116 -4.25 -8.77 -13.28
C ASP A 116 -4.46 -8.97 -11.78
N ILE A 117 -4.22 -7.94 -10.98
CA ILE A 117 -4.47 -7.97 -9.54
C ILE A 117 -5.96 -8.01 -9.22
N SER A 118 -6.77 -7.22 -9.92
CA SER A 118 -8.23 -7.25 -9.75
C SER A 118 -8.81 -8.60 -10.17
N ASP A 119 -8.29 -9.22 -11.22
CA ASP A 119 -8.67 -10.55 -11.67
C ASP A 119 -8.28 -11.62 -10.64
N LYS A 120 -7.09 -11.50 -10.04
CA LYS A 120 -6.66 -12.37 -8.93
C LYS A 120 -7.65 -12.29 -7.76
N VAL A 121 -8.00 -11.09 -7.31
CA VAL A 121 -8.97 -10.90 -6.20
C VAL A 121 -10.34 -11.44 -6.59
N TYR A 122 -10.84 -11.11 -7.78
CA TYR A 122 -12.16 -11.57 -8.25
C TYR A 122 -12.24 -13.09 -8.39
N ARG A 123 -11.19 -13.76 -8.88
CA ARG A 123 -11.16 -15.23 -8.98
C ARG A 123 -11.21 -15.91 -7.62
N ARG A 124 -10.62 -15.30 -6.59
CA ARG A 124 -10.58 -15.87 -5.24
C ARG A 124 -11.86 -15.59 -4.45
N ASP A 125 -12.29 -14.33 -4.44
CA ASP A 125 -13.31 -13.83 -3.52
C ASP A 125 -14.60 -13.38 -4.25
N GLY A 126 -14.64 -13.46 -5.58
CA GLY A 126 -15.77 -12.98 -6.37
C GLY A 126 -15.99 -11.47 -6.25
N ARG A 127 -17.26 -11.06 -6.30
CA ARG A 127 -17.65 -9.65 -6.10
C ARG A 127 -17.48 -9.21 -4.65
N GLU A 128 -17.54 -10.14 -3.70
CA GLU A 128 -17.46 -9.86 -2.27
C GLU A 128 -16.06 -9.40 -1.85
N GLY A 129 -15.03 -9.74 -2.64
CA GLY A 129 -13.70 -9.17 -2.51
C GLY A 129 -13.58 -7.69 -2.84
N PHE A 130 -14.67 -7.00 -3.16
CA PHE A 130 -14.67 -5.57 -3.44
C PHE A 130 -15.80 -4.93 -2.64
N ALA A 131 -15.48 -4.42 -1.44
CA ALA A 131 -16.45 -3.85 -0.51
C ALA A 131 -16.07 -2.41 -0.13
N GLY A 132 -17.06 -1.62 0.29
CA GLY A 132 -16.85 -0.23 0.69
C GLY A 132 -16.24 0.61 -0.44
N ASP A 133 -15.11 1.28 -0.16
CA ASP A 133 -14.41 2.13 -1.12
C ASP A 133 -13.90 1.37 -2.35
N ASP A 134 -13.80 0.04 -2.27
CA ASP A 134 -13.28 -0.80 -3.35
C ASP A 134 -14.31 -1.14 -4.44
N LEU A 135 -15.57 -0.77 -4.27
CA LEU A 135 -16.61 -1.00 -5.28
C LEU A 135 -16.27 -0.34 -6.63
N ALA A 136 -15.61 0.83 -6.59
CA ALA A 136 -15.15 1.52 -7.80
C ALA A 136 -14.04 0.74 -8.54
N HIS A 137 -13.31 -0.15 -7.85
CA HIS A 137 -12.36 -1.06 -8.48
C HIS A 137 -13.07 -2.22 -9.17
N LEU A 138 -14.11 -2.80 -8.55
CA LEU A 138 -14.93 -3.84 -9.18
C LEU A 138 -15.61 -3.36 -10.46
N GLU A 139 -16.25 -2.19 -10.42
CA GLU A 139 -16.95 -1.64 -11.58
C GLU A 139 -16.02 -1.45 -12.78
N TRP A 140 -14.82 -0.92 -12.52
CA TRP A 140 -13.79 -0.77 -13.53
C TRP A 140 -13.33 -2.14 -14.06
N TYR A 141 -13.00 -3.08 -13.18
CA TYR A 141 -12.52 -4.41 -13.56
C TYR A 141 -13.53 -5.15 -14.45
N LEU A 142 -14.82 -5.11 -14.10
CA LEU A 142 -15.86 -5.78 -14.88
C LEU A 142 -16.02 -5.18 -16.29
N LYS A 143 -15.90 -3.84 -16.43
CA LYS A 143 -15.90 -3.18 -17.73
C LYS A 143 -14.70 -3.59 -18.56
N GLU A 144 -13.52 -3.58 -17.95
CA GLU A 144 -12.27 -3.95 -18.61
C GLU A 144 -12.26 -5.43 -19.04
N ARG A 145 -12.76 -6.32 -18.19
CA ARG A 145 -12.92 -7.75 -18.51
C ARG A 145 -13.86 -7.97 -19.69
N ALA A 146 -14.97 -7.24 -19.75
CA ALA A 146 -15.90 -7.33 -20.88
C ALA A 146 -15.25 -6.84 -22.18
N ARG A 147 -14.50 -5.73 -22.12
CA ARG A 147 -13.74 -5.17 -23.25
C ARG A 147 -12.73 -6.18 -23.79
N ARG A 148 -11.95 -6.82 -22.92
CA ARG A 148 -10.94 -7.83 -23.29
C ARG A 148 -11.52 -9.13 -23.84
N ARG A 149 -12.78 -9.45 -23.55
CA ARG A 149 -13.48 -10.61 -24.11
C ARG A 149 -14.11 -10.35 -25.48
N ALA A 150 -14.30 -9.08 -25.82
CA ALA A 150 -14.95 -8.66 -27.06
C ALA A 150 -13.96 -8.33 -28.19
N GLY A 151 -12.68 -8.15 -27.85
CA GLY A 151 -11.57 -8.02 -28.81
C GLY A 151 -10.85 -9.35 -29.00
#